data_AF-A0A933LNI1-F1
#
_entry.id   AF-A0A933LNI1-F1
#
_cell.length_a   1.000
_cell.length_b   1.000
_cell.length_c   1.000
_cell.angle_alpha   90.00
_cell.angle_beta   90.00
_cell.angle_gamma   90.00
#
_symmetry.space_group_name_H-M   'P 1'
#
loop_
_entity.id
_entity.type
_entity.pdbx_description
1 polymer ?
#
loop_
_entity_poly.entity_id
_entity_poly.type
_entity_poly.pdbx_seq_one_letter_code
_entity_poly.pdbx_strand_id
1 'polypeptide(L)'
;MGRFKAAFFLALGYSSENWRQLEADLRSQHLSQDATPEERSQYGQKYTIRATLVGPSGGSADVVSVWVVPTGEEFPRFLTAYQEGR
;
A
#
# COMPACT_ATOMS: atom_id res chain seq x y z
N MET A 1 13.77 9.46 6.52
CA MET A 1 12.35 9.08 6.35
C MET A 1 12.12 7.60 5.99
N GLY A 2 13.07 6.88 5.35
CA GLY A 2 12.89 5.44 5.04
C GLY A 2 12.87 4.48 6.25
N ARG A 3 13.67 4.76 7.30
CA ARG A 3 13.81 3.86 8.47
C ARG A 3 12.52 3.60 9.25
N PHE A 4 11.64 4.59 9.33
CA PHE A 4 10.42 4.49 10.14
C PHE A 4 9.35 3.64 9.44
N LYS A 5 9.26 3.69 8.11
CA LYS A 5 8.36 2.82 7.34
C LYS A 5 8.80 1.35 7.45
N ALA A 6 10.10 1.08 7.30
CA ALA A 6 10.64 -0.27 7.42
C ALA A 6 10.41 -0.86 8.83
N ALA A 7 10.68 -0.09 9.90
CA ALA A 7 10.44 -0.53 11.27
C ALA A 7 8.96 -0.83 11.56
N PHE A 8 8.04 -0.02 11.02
CA PHE A 8 6.60 -0.25 11.14
C PHE A 8 6.17 -1.57 10.49
N PHE A 9 6.55 -1.80 9.24
CA PHE A 9 6.20 -3.05 8.55
C PHE A 9 6.89 -4.27 9.17
N LEU A 10 8.11 -4.11 9.72
CA LEU A 10 8.77 -5.13 10.53
C LEU A 10 7.94 -5.53 11.76
N ALA A 11 7.32 -4.57 12.46
CA ALA A 11 6.45 -4.85 13.60
C ALA A 11 5.17 -5.62 13.21
N LEU A 12 4.68 -5.43 11.99
CA LEU A 12 3.57 -6.19 11.41
C LEU A 12 3.99 -7.59 10.89
N GLY A 13 5.27 -7.95 11.01
CA GLY A 13 5.80 -9.25 10.59
C GLY A 13 6.27 -9.31 9.13
N TYR A 14 6.35 -8.17 8.44
CA TYR A 14 6.94 -8.10 7.11
C TYR A 14 8.46 -7.93 7.18
N SER A 15 9.19 -8.44 6.19
CA SER A 15 10.63 -8.22 6.07
C SER A 15 10.99 -7.75 4.66
N SER A 16 12.18 -7.16 4.50
CA SER A 16 12.69 -6.80 3.17
C SER A 16 12.88 -8.02 2.27
N GLU A 17 13.17 -9.18 2.86
CA GLU A 17 13.30 -10.45 2.14
C GLU A 17 11.94 -10.99 1.68
N ASN A 18 10.86 -10.68 2.42
CA ASN A 18 9.50 -11.11 2.11
C ASN A 18 8.57 -9.95 1.69
N TRP A 19 9.11 -8.98 0.93
CA TRP A 19 8.33 -7.83 0.45
C TRP A 19 7.14 -8.25 -0.44
N ARG A 20 7.22 -9.42 -1.09
CA ARG A 20 6.13 -9.98 -1.90
C ARG A 20 4.90 -10.31 -1.07
N GLN A 21 5.07 -10.70 0.20
CA GLN A 21 3.94 -10.91 1.10
C GLN A 21 3.23 -9.60 1.40
N LEU A 22 3.98 -8.52 1.64
CA LEU A 22 3.39 -7.19 1.82
C LEU A 22 2.57 -6.78 0.59
N GLU A 23 3.12 -6.99 -0.61
CA GLU A 23 2.37 -6.70 -1.84
C GLU A 23 1.10 -7.56 -1.97
N ALA A 24 1.18 -8.86 -1.70
CA ALA A 24 0.04 -9.77 -1.76
C ALA A 24 -1.05 -9.41 -0.75
N ASP A 25 -0.67 -9.04 0.47
CA ASP A 25 -1.60 -8.62 1.53
C ASP A 25 -2.26 -7.29 1.18
N LEU A 26 -1.49 -6.32 0.65
CA LEU A 26 -2.07 -5.06 0.16
C LEU A 26 -3.04 -5.30 -1.00
N ARG A 27 -2.70 -6.20 -1.94
CA ARG A 27 -3.60 -6.54 -3.05
C ARG A 27 -4.90 -7.19 -2.58
N SER A 28 -4.82 -8.11 -1.63
CA SER A 28 -5.99 -8.83 -1.13
C SER A 28 -6.85 -7.98 -0.18
N GLN A 29 -6.23 -7.19 0.69
CA GLN A 29 -6.92 -6.46 1.75
C GLN A 29 -7.27 -5.02 1.37
N HIS A 30 -6.47 -4.33 0.54
CA HIS A 30 -6.71 -2.93 0.20
C HIS A 30 -7.46 -2.76 -1.12
N LEU A 31 -7.20 -3.55 -2.17
CA LEU A 31 -7.85 -3.32 -3.48
C LEU A 31 -9.38 -3.52 -3.46
N SER A 32 -9.93 -4.18 -2.43
CA SER A 32 -11.37 -4.31 -2.21
C SER A 32 -12.01 -3.14 -1.46
N GLN A 33 -11.21 -2.17 -1.00
CA GLN A 33 -11.65 -1.02 -0.20
C GLN A 33 -11.82 0.22 -1.06
N ASP A 34 -12.46 1.25 -0.50
CA ASP A 34 -12.70 2.50 -1.20
C ASP A 34 -11.38 3.19 -1.59
N ALA A 35 -11.24 3.47 -2.89
CA ALA A 35 -10.10 4.17 -3.45
C ALA A 35 -10.44 5.64 -3.68
N THR A 36 -9.60 6.53 -3.16
CA THR A 36 -9.66 7.96 -3.46
C THR A 36 -8.76 8.26 -4.67
N PRO A 37 -9.31 8.70 -5.82
CA PRO A 37 -8.50 9.18 -6.92
C PRO A 37 -7.77 10.47 -6.52
N GLU A 38 -6.49 10.56 -6.86
CA GLU A 38 -5.70 11.79 -6.74
C GLU A 38 -5.72 12.57 -8.08
N GLU A 39 -4.85 13.57 -8.22
CA GLU A 39 -4.74 14.33 -9.46
C GLU A 39 -4.26 13.45 -10.62
N ARG A 40 -4.96 13.54 -11.76
CA ARG A 40 -4.58 12.83 -12.98
C ARG A 40 -3.37 13.52 -13.61
N SER A 41 -2.34 12.75 -13.92
CA SER A 41 -1.15 13.25 -14.61
C SER A 41 -0.99 12.60 -15.98
N GLN A 42 -0.05 13.10 -16.79
CA GLN A 42 0.35 12.45 -18.05
C GLN A 42 0.83 11.01 -17.87
N TYR A 43 1.31 10.66 -16.67
CA TYR A 43 1.82 9.32 -16.34
C TYR A 43 0.71 8.34 -15.93
N GLY A 44 -0.53 8.81 -15.77
CA GLY A 44 -1.66 8.00 -15.34
C GLY A 44 -2.44 8.61 -14.20
N GLN A 45 -3.39 7.81 -13.68
CA GLN A 45 -4.24 8.18 -12.55
C GLN A 45 -3.71 7.53 -11.28
N LYS A 46 -3.37 8.35 -10.28
CA LYS A 46 -2.97 7.87 -8.96
C LYS A 46 -4.21 7.64 -8.09
N TYR A 47 -4.16 6.61 -7.26
CA TYR A 47 -5.20 6.23 -6.32
C TYR A 47 -4.59 5.98 -4.95
N THR A 48 -5.30 6.42 -3.92
CA THR A 48 -4.91 6.20 -2.54
C THR A 48 -6.02 5.46 -1.83
N ILE A 49 -5.68 4.35 -1.21
CA ILE A 49 -6.59 3.51 -0.44
C ILE A 49 -6.16 3.55 1.02
N ARG A 50 -7.10 3.87 1.89
CA ARG A 50 -6.92 3.86 3.35
C ARG A 50 -7.65 2.66 3.90
N ALA A 51 -6.92 1.73 4.49
CA ALA A 51 -7.50 0.50 5.03
C ALA A 51 -6.63 -0.03 6.17
N THR A 52 -7.24 -0.83 7.03
CA THR A 52 -6.51 -1.61 8.02
C THR A 52 -5.77 -2.76 7.30
N LEU A 53 -4.47 -2.86 7.50
CA LEU A 53 -3.63 -3.96 7.06
C LEU A 53 -3.41 -4.92 8.22
N VAL A 54 -3.81 -6.18 8.07
CA VAL A 54 -3.46 -7.26 8.99
C VAL A 54 -2.20 -7.93 8.46
N GLY A 55 -1.12 -7.86 9.25
CA GLY A 55 0.18 -8.39 8.90
C GLY A 55 0.40 -9.85 9.35
N PRO A 56 1.46 -10.51 8.86
CA PRO A 56 1.82 -11.88 9.22
C PRO A 56 2.00 -12.14 10.71
N SER A 57 2.34 -11.11 11.50
CA SER A 57 2.45 -11.24 12.96
C SER A 57 1.09 -11.35 13.67
N GLY A 58 -0.02 -11.20 12.94
CA GLY A 58 -1.37 -11.06 13.50
C GLY A 58 -1.68 -9.63 13.98
N GLY A 59 -0.69 -8.73 13.99
CA GLY A 59 -0.90 -7.32 14.26
C GLY A 59 -1.62 -6.62 13.10
N SER A 60 -2.35 -5.57 13.41
CA SER A 60 -3.05 -4.76 12.41
C SER A 60 -2.79 -3.27 12.60
N ALA A 61 -2.77 -2.52 11.51
CA ALA A 61 -2.62 -1.06 11.57
C ALA A 61 -3.27 -0.38 10.36
N ASP A 62 -3.65 0.88 10.51
CA ASP A 62 -4.18 1.68 9.42
C ASP A 62 -3.05 2.12 8.48
N VAL A 63 -3.17 1.69 7.23
CA VAL A 63 -2.17 1.86 6.19
C VAL A 63 -2.80 2.61 5.02
N VAL A 64 -2.02 3.56 4.51
CA VAL A 64 -2.29 4.25 3.26
C VAL A 64 -1.47 3.57 2.19
N SER A 65 -2.14 2.94 1.22
CA SER A 65 -1.51 2.36 0.04
C SER A 65 -1.77 3.22 -1.18
N VAL A 66 -0.72 3.41 -1.96
CA VAL A 66 -0.70 4.27 -3.14
C VAL A 66 -0.48 3.44 -4.37
N TRP A 67 -1.36 3.62 -5.34
CA TRP A 67 -1.41 2.90 -6.60
C TRP A 67 -1.43 3.90 -7.76
N VAL A 68 -0.96 3.46 -8.92
CA VAL A 68 -1.09 4.21 -10.18
C VAL A 68 -1.64 3.30 -11.25
N VAL A 69 -2.62 3.77 -12.01
CA VAL A 69 -3.06 3.15 -13.26
C VAL A 69 -2.42 3.95 -14.39
N PRO A 70 -1.37 3.43 -15.05
CA PRO A 70 -0.69 4.14 -16.14
C PRO A 70 -1.63 4.42 -17.30
N THR A 71 -1.37 5.51 -18.02
CA THR A 71 -2.14 5.84 -19.23
C THR A 71 -1.99 4.73 -20.28
N GLY A 72 -3.09 4.10 -20.68
CA GLY A 72 -3.09 2.99 -21.63
C GLY A 72 -2.91 1.60 -21.02
N GLU A 73 -2.78 1.51 -19.69
CA GLU A 73 -2.83 0.24 -18.95
C GLU A 73 -4.16 0.13 -18.19
N GLU A 74 -4.68 -1.08 -18.04
CA GLU A 74 -5.91 -1.35 -17.28
C GLU A 74 -5.65 -1.85 -15.86
N PHE A 75 -4.38 -2.10 -15.51
CA PHE A 75 -4.02 -2.68 -14.22
C PHE A 75 -3.26 -1.67 -13.32
N PRO A 76 -3.62 -1.58 -12.03
CA PRO A 76 -2.93 -0.71 -11.09
C PRO A 76 -1.56 -1.30 -10.70
N ARG A 77 -0.56 -0.42 -10.64
CA ARG A 77 0.79 -0.69 -10.13
C ARG A 77 0.94 -0.11 -8.73
N PHE A 78 1.51 -0.91 -7.83
CA PHE A 78 1.81 -0.47 -6.48
C PHE A 78 2.98 0.52 -6.49
N LEU A 79 2.82 1.67 -5.85
CA LEU A 79 3.87 2.67 -5.70
C LEU A 79 4.51 2.63 -4.31
N THR A 80 3.70 2.81 -3.27
CA THR A 80 4.20 2.85 -1.88
C THR A 80 3.08 2.60 -0.89
N ALA A 81 3.44 2.15 0.31
CA ALA A 81 2.55 2.10 1.46
C ALA A 81 3.23 2.76 2.66
N TYR A 82 2.42 3.35 3.52
CA TYR A 82 2.89 3.96 4.77
C TYR A 82 1.77 3.96 5.81
N GLN A 83 2.15 3.94 7.08
CA GLN A 83 1.22 4.13 8.18
C GLN A 83 0.57 5.52 8.08
N GLU A 84 -0.74 5.62 8.26
CA GLU A 84 -1.38 6.93 8.43
C GLU A 84 -0.89 7.51 9.77
N GLY A 85 -0.06 8.55 9.69
CA GLY A 85 0.40 9.27 10.87
C GLY A 85 -0.77 10.03 11.48
N ARG A 86 -1.13 9.70 12.72
CA ARG A 86 -2.07 10.50 13.51
C ARG A 86 -1.45 11.82 13.93
#